data_AF-A0A7X8IBS8-F1
#
_entry.id   AF-A0A7X8IBS8-F1
#
_cell.length_a   1.000
_cell.length_b   1.000
_cell.length_c   1.000
_cell.angle_alpha   90.00
_cell.angle_beta   90.00
_cell.angle_gamma   90.00
#
_symmetry.space_group_name_H-M   'P 1'
#
loop_
_entity.id
_entity.type
_entity.pdbx_description
1 polymer ?
#
loop_
_entity_poly.entity_id
_entity_poly.type
_entity_poly.pdbx_seq_one_letter_code
_entity_poly.pdbx_strand_id
1 'polypeptide(L)'
;MAKNMEIINGLNEVEGFDPAAFLRKLQSEAGEEQLYLDVKYRKLWFRLKYPLGKIAKRIIKLENDYAIIESRIYLDRNDPEDNYISCAMAQRWRTEDDAYGKKYVESAETAAVGRALADAGFGIQFAEPGEEHDPNPVDAPVTVSKTNENDLSPEDDEPLPEEPVPQQKKVSDEVGSEKSSPKGNKKEELSEHMSV
;
A
#
# COMPACT_ATOMS: atom_id res chain seq x y z
N MET A 1 -16.02 3.84 12.00
CA MET A 1 -15.01 2.79 12.26
C MET A 1 -15.39 1.47 11.60
N ALA A 2 -16.47 0.78 12.01
CA ALA A 2 -16.83 -0.55 11.50
C ALA A 2 -16.92 -0.67 9.96
N LYS A 3 -17.63 0.25 9.29
CA LYS A 3 -17.76 0.26 7.82
C LYS A 3 -16.42 0.44 7.08
N ASN A 4 -15.49 1.20 7.65
CA ASN A 4 -14.17 1.41 7.04
C ASN A 4 -13.32 0.14 7.16
N MET A 5 -13.47 -0.58 8.28
CA MET A 5 -12.77 -1.83 8.55
C MET A 5 -13.26 -2.97 7.63
N GLU A 6 -14.56 -3.03 7.34
CA GLU A 6 -15.13 -3.93 6.32
C GLU A 6 -14.55 -3.66 4.93
N ILE A 7 -14.45 -2.39 4.52
CA ILE A 7 -13.88 -2.01 3.21
C ILE A 7 -12.40 -2.39 3.12
N ILE A 8 -11.63 -2.11 4.17
CA ILE A 8 -10.20 -2.45 4.24
C ILE A 8 -9.99 -3.96 4.19
N ASN A 9 -10.80 -4.73 4.92
CA ASN A 9 -10.73 -6.19 4.94
C ASN A 9 -11.19 -6.83 3.62
N GLY A 10 -12.09 -6.17 2.89
CA GLY A 10 -12.56 -6.59 1.56
C GLY A 10 -11.61 -6.27 0.41
N LEU A 11 -10.50 -5.57 0.66
CA LEU A 11 -9.48 -5.30 -0.36
C LEU A 11 -8.98 -6.63 -0.94
N ASN A 12 -9.00 -6.76 -2.27
CA ASN A 12 -8.56 -7.98 -2.98
C ASN A 12 -9.27 -9.28 -2.56
N GLU A 13 -10.51 -9.22 -2.05
CA GLU A 13 -11.28 -10.41 -1.65
C GLU A 13 -11.33 -11.49 -2.75
N VAL A 14 -11.25 -12.75 -2.32
CA VAL A 14 -11.36 -13.96 -3.13
C VAL A 14 -12.32 -14.92 -2.42
N GLU A 15 -13.33 -15.41 -3.14
CA GLU A 15 -14.29 -16.37 -2.61
C GLU A 15 -13.60 -17.63 -2.04
N GLY A 16 -13.90 -17.97 -0.78
CA GLY A 16 -13.36 -19.14 -0.11
C GLY A 16 -11.91 -19.02 0.37
N PHE A 17 -11.31 -17.83 0.33
CA PHE A 17 -9.95 -17.59 0.82
C PHE A 17 -9.90 -16.41 1.82
N ASP A 18 -9.54 -16.71 3.06
CA ASP A 18 -9.28 -15.70 4.10
C ASP A 18 -7.77 -15.57 4.37
N PRO A 19 -7.13 -14.45 4.00
CA PRO A 19 -5.71 -14.24 4.28
C PRO A 19 -5.40 -14.09 5.78
N ALA A 20 -6.37 -13.68 6.61
CA ALA A 20 -6.16 -13.49 8.04
C ALA A 20 -5.91 -14.82 8.77
N ALA A 21 -6.45 -15.93 8.25
CA ALA A 21 -6.22 -17.29 8.77
C ALA A 21 -4.75 -17.75 8.71
N PHE A 22 -3.90 -17.05 7.95
CA PHE A 22 -2.48 -17.37 7.79
C PHE A 22 -1.53 -16.39 8.49
N LEU A 23 -2.07 -15.46 9.28
CA LEU A 23 -1.28 -14.55 10.08
C LEU A 23 -0.53 -15.30 11.17
N ARG A 24 0.73 -14.91 11.38
CA ARG A 24 1.53 -15.37 12.52
C ARG A 24 1.94 -14.19 13.37
N LYS A 25 2.14 -14.45 14.66
CA LYS A 25 2.70 -13.49 15.59
C LYS A 25 4.22 -13.45 15.46
N LEU A 26 4.76 -12.26 15.38
CA LEU A 26 6.16 -11.91 15.55
C LEU A 26 6.32 -11.23 16.91
N GLN A 27 7.45 -11.47 17.57
CA GLN A 27 7.87 -10.63 18.69
C GLN A 27 8.85 -9.61 18.12
N SER A 28 8.56 -8.33 18.33
CA SER A 28 9.53 -7.26 18.04
C SER A 28 10.67 -7.30 19.06
N GLU A 29 11.78 -6.64 18.75
CA GLU A 29 12.89 -6.46 19.70
C GLU A 29 12.46 -5.69 20.97
N ALA A 30 11.40 -4.88 20.87
CA ALA A 30 10.77 -4.16 21.98
C ALA A 30 9.78 -5.04 22.79
N GLY A 31 9.56 -6.30 22.38
CA GLY A 31 8.65 -7.23 23.05
C GLY A 31 7.18 -7.09 22.65
N GLU A 32 6.88 -6.30 21.61
CA GLU A 32 5.52 -6.10 21.11
C GLU A 32 5.09 -7.27 20.21
N GLU A 33 3.82 -7.69 20.35
CA GLU A 33 3.23 -8.73 19.50
C GLU A 33 2.75 -8.12 18.19
N GLN A 34 3.30 -8.65 17.10
CA GLN A 34 3.18 -8.10 15.77
C GLN A 34 2.57 -9.13 14.82
N LEU A 35 1.43 -8.85 14.17
CA LEU A 35 0.86 -9.75 13.17
C LEU A 35 1.60 -9.61 11.84
N TYR A 36 1.89 -10.75 11.21
CA TYR A 36 2.61 -10.79 9.95
C TYR A 36 2.07 -11.87 9.02
N LEU A 37 1.83 -11.49 7.77
CA LEU A 37 1.48 -12.40 6.68
C LEU A 37 2.70 -12.71 5.82
N ASP A 38 3.20 -13.95 5.87
CA ASP A 38 4.36 -14.35 5.08
C ASP A 38 4.15 -14.12 3.57
N VAL A 39 5.21 -13.72 2.87
CA VAL A 39 5.21 -13.46 1.41
C VAL A 39 4.66 -14.65 0.60
N LYS A 40 4.81 -15.89 1.08
CA LYS A 40 4.23 -17.08 0.44
C LYS A 40 2.70 -17.02 0.36
N TYR A 41 2.03 -16.51 1.40
CA TYR A 41 0.57 -16.38 1.43
C TYR A 41 0.10 -15.16 0.64
N ARG A 42 0.90 -14.09 0.57
CA ARG A 42 0.62 -12.97 -0.35
C ARG A 42 0.72 -13.39 -1.81
N LYS A 43 1.72 -14.22 -2.16
CA LYS A 43 1.84 -14.82 -3.51
C LYS A 43 0.66 -15.74 -3.83
N LEU A 44 0.23 -16.55 -2.88
CA LEU A 44 -0.97 -17.38 -3.01
C LEU A 44 -2.19 -16.50 -3.27
N TRP A 45 -2.40 -15.49 -2.44
CA TRP A 45 -3.53 -14.58 -2.56
C TRP A 45 -3.54 -13.83 -3.90
N PHE A 46 -2.38 -13.28 -4.30
CA PHE A 46 -2.20 -12.66 -5.62
C PHE A 46 -2.54 -13.62 -6.75
N ARG A 47 -2.07 -14.87 -6.68
CA ARG A 47 -2.35 -15.87 -7.71
C ARG A 47 -3.83 -16.27 -7.77
N LEU A 48 -4.52 -16.29 -6.63
CA LEU A 48 -5.96 -16.55 -6.59
C LEU A 48 -6.76 -15.39 -7.19
N LYS A 49 -6.40 -14.14 -6.88
CA LYS A 49 -7.07 -12.94 -7.40
C LYS A 49 -6.77 -12.68 -8.88
N TYR A 50 -5.51 -12.87 -9.27
CA TYR A 50 -4.99 -12.62 -10.62
C TYR A 50 -4.25 -13.87 -11.14
N PRO A 51 -4.97 -14.91 -11.64
CA PRO A 51 -4.37 -16.16 -12.10
C PRO A 51 -3.34 -16.00 -13.23
N LEU A 52 -3.54 -14.98 -14.08
CA LEU A 52 -2.64 -14.62 -15.17
C LEU A 52 -1.55 -13.63 -14.76
N GLY A 53 -1.59 -13.12 -13.52
CA GLY A 53 -0.64 -12.14 -13.02
C GLY A 53 0.81 -12.65 -13.00
N LYS A 54 1.74 -11.70 -13.07
CA LYS A 54 3.18 -11.96 -13.14
C LYS A 54 3.91 -11.16 -12.07
N ILE A 55 4.84 -11.83 -11.40
CA ILE A 55 5.82 -11.21 -10.50
C ILE A 55 7.16 -11.30 -11.22
N ALA A 56 7.64 -10.18 -11.77
CA ALA A 56 8.96 -10.10 -12.35
C ALA A 56 9.98 -9.70 -11.28
N LYS A 57 11.21 -10.17 -11.43
CA LYS A 57 12.30 -9.93 -10.48
C LYS A 57 13.54 -9.60 -11.28
N ARG A 58 14.31 -8.61 -10.82
CA ARG A 58 15.55 -8.19 -11.46
C ARG A 58 16.62 -7.93 -10.42
N ILE A 59 17.80 -8.50 -10.63
CA ILE A 59 19.00 -8.13 -9.87
C ILE A 59 19.44 -6.77 -10.38
N ILE A 60 19.36 -5.75 -9.54
CA ILE A 60 19.85 -4.41 -9.85
C ILE A 60 21.36 -4.34 -9.58
N LYS A 61 21.79 -4.97 -8.48
CA LYS A 61 23.21 -5.09 -8.14
C LYS A 61 23.48 -6.37 -7.35
N LEU A 62 24.59 -7.02 -7.65
CA LEU A 62 25.07 -8.19 -6.92
C LEU A 62 26.57 -8.07 -6.69
N GLU A 63 26.94 -7.91 -5.42
CA GLU A 63 28.32 -7.90 -4.96
C GLU A 63 28.56 -9.10 -4.02
N ASN A 64 29.82 -9.28 -3.61
CA ASN A 64 30.20 -10.33 -2.66
C ASN A 64 29.51 -10.18 -1.29
N ASP A 65 29.22 -8.92 -0.91
CA ASP A 65 28.77 -8.58 0.44
C ASP A 65 27.33 -8.08 0.49
N TYR A 66 26.68 -7.80 -0.65
CA TYR A 66 25.27 -7.40 -0.69
C TYR A 66 24.62 -7.61 -2.05
N ALA A 67 23.28 -7.64 -2.04
CA ALA A 67 22.46 -7.67 -3.24
C ALA A 67 21.35 -6.62 -3.15
N ILE A 68 21.02 -6.04 -4.30
CA ILE A 68 19.87 -5.14 -4.49
C ILE A 68 18.98 -5.79 -5.54
N ILE A 69 17.75 -6.11 -5.15
CA ILE A 69 16.74 -6.73 -6.00
C ILE A 69 15.57 -5.78 -6.19
N GLU A 70 15.04 -5.72 -7.40
CA GLU A 70 13.78 -5.09 -7.74
C GLU A 70 12.75 -6.18 -8.05
N SER A 71 11.50 -5.98 -7.61
CA SER A 71 10.36 -6.79 -8.03
C SER A 71 9.23 -5.93 -8.56
N ARG A 72 8.60 -6.38 -9.65
CA ARG A 72 7.49 -5.71 -10.32
C ARG A 72 6.28 -6.63 -10.40
N ILE A 73 5.10 -6.10 -10.14
CA ILE A 73 3.81 -6.83 -10.15
C ILE A 73 2.99 -6.40 -11.36
N TYR A 74 2.50 -7.36 -12.13
CA TYR A 74 1.66 -7.16 -13.32
C TYR A 74 0.37 -7.95 -13.17
N LEU A 75 -0.75 -7.39 -13.63
CA LEU A 75 -2.05 -8.08 -13.56
C LEU A 75 -2.18 -9.17 -14.63
N ASP A 76 -1.49 -9.03 -15.76
CA ASP A 76 -1.37 -10.04 -16.80
C ASP A 76 0.10 -10.31 -17.15
N ARG A 77 0.46 -11.57 -17.36
CA ARG A 77 1.81 -11.98 -17.74
C ARG A 77 2.28 -11.36 -19.06
N ASN A 78 1.36 -11.00 -19.94
CA ASN A 78 1.62 -10.40 -21.24
C ASN A 78 1.67 -8.86 -21.18
N ASP A 79 1.45 -8.25 -20.01
CA ASP A 79 1.59 -6.80 -19.87
C ASP A 79 3.00 -6.33 -20.30
N PRO A 80 3.08 -5.19 -21.03
CA PRO A 80 4.35 -4.56 -21.38
C PRO A 80 5.23 -4.29 -20.15
N GLU A 81 6.55 -4.16 -20.36
CA GLU A 81 7.52 -4.02 -19.27
C GLU A 81 7.19 -2.87 -18.30
N ASP A 82 6.71 -1.74 -18.82
CA ASP A 82 6.42 -0.53 -18.04
C ASP A 82 4.99 -0.50 -17.46
N ASN A 83 4.15 -1.49 -17.77
CA ASN A 83 2.76 -1.55 -17.32
C ASN A 83 2.60 -2.39 -16.04
N TYR A 84 3.50 -2.22 -15.08
CA TYR A 84 3.38 -2.83 -13.76
C TYR A 84 2.45 -1.99 -12.87
N ILE A 85 1.69 -2.64 -11.99
CA ILE A 85 0.83 -1.96 -11.01
C ILE A 85 1.59 -1.58 -9.74
N SER A 86 2.75 -2.21 -9.52
CA SER A 86 3.60 -1.97 -8.37
C SER A 86 5.04 -2.39 -8.66
N CYS A 87 5.99 -1.69 -8.03
CA CYS A 87 7.41 -1.98 -8.08
C CYS A 87 8.06 -1.64 -6.74
N ALA A 88 8.86 -2.55 -6.19
CA ALA A 88 9.63 -2.30 -4.99
C ALA A 88 11.05 -2.86 -5.08
N MET A 89 11.95 -2.28 -4.28
CA MET A 89 13.34 -2.72 -4.18
C MET A 89 13.68 -3.14 -2.75
N ALA A 90 14.63 -4.06 -2.62
CA ALA A 90 15.20 -4.40 -1.32
C ALA A 90 16.71 -4.67 -1.43
N GLN A 91 17.42 -4.23 -0.40
CA GLN A 91 18.84 -4.49 -0.21
C GLN A 91 19.05 -5.39 1.00
N ARG A 92 19.95 -6.36 0.87
CA ARG A 92 20.43 -7.18 1.99
C ARG A 92 21.93 -7.34 1.91
N TRP A 93 22.55 -7.20 3.08
CA TRP A 93 23.96 -7.50 3.29
C TRP A 93 24.13 -8.97 3.66
N ARG A 94 25.26 -9.53 3.27
CA ARG A 94 25.71 -10.85 3.70
C ARG A 94 26.02 -10.81 5.19
N THR A 95 25.62 -11.85 5.91
CA THR A 95 25.98 -12.05 7.32
C THR A 95 26.87 -13.28 7.47
N GLU A 96 27.57 -13.40 8.60
CA GLU A 96 28.46 -14.54 8.87
C GLU A 96 27.69 -15.87 8.97
N ASP A 97 26.40 -15.82 9.35
CA ASP A 97 25.47 -16.96 9.43
C ASP A 97 24.99 -17.49 8.05
N ASP A 98 25.44 -16.86 6.96
CA ASP A 98 25.27 -17.34 5.59
C ASP A 98 26.23 -18.50 5.25
N ALA A 99 26.47 -19.38 6.23
CA ALA A 99 27.38 -20.53 6.14
C ALA A 99 27.02 -21.51 5.00
N TYR A 100 25.78 -21.46 4.50
CA TYR A 100 25.31 -22.20 3.34
C TYR A 100 24.74 -21.24 2.29
N GLY A 101 25.58 -20.77 1.36
CA GLY A 101 25.15 -20.10 0.13
C GLY A 101 24.72 -18.63 0.24
N LYS A 102 24.18 -18.10 -0.86
CA LYS A 102 23.82 -16.67 -1.05
C LYS A 102 22.47 -16.31 -0.39
N LYS A 103 22.29 -16.59 0.91
CA LYS A 103 21.02 -16.30 1.62
C LYS A 103 20.63 -14.82 1.57
N TYR A 104 21.59 -13.89 1.61
CA TYR A 104 21.31 -12.46 1.42
C TYR A 104 20.60 -12.14 0.09
N VAL A 105 20.89 -12.88 -0.99
CA VAL A 105 20.21 -12.71 -2.28
C VAL A 105 18.75 -13.18 -2.20
N GLU A 106 18.51 -14.34 -1.61
CA GLU A 106 17.16 -14.89 -1.42
C GLU A 106 16.31 -14.02 -0.47
N SER A 107 16.94 -13.47 0.57
CA SER A 107 16.33 -12.53 1.50
C SER A 107 15.99 -11.21 0.81
N ALA A 108 16.89 -10.65 0.00
CA ALA A 108 16.63 -9.44 -0.77
C ALA A 108 15.50 -9.67 -1.79
N GLU A 109 15.49 -10.84 -2.44
CA GLU A 109 14.42 -11.20 -3.36
C GLU A 109 13.07 -11.30 -2.64
N THR A 110 13.02 -12.02 -1.52
CA THR A 110 11.80 -12.19 -0.72
C THR A 110 11.27 -10.84 -0.23
N ALA A 111 12.18 -9.94 0.18
CA ALA A 111 11.85 -8.60 0.62
C ALA A 111 11.30 -7.72 -0.50
N ALA A 112 11.94 -7.71 -1.67
CA ALA A 112 11.46 -6.95 -2.81
C ALA A 112 10.07 -7.43 -3.27
N VAL A 113 9.84 -8.74 -3.31
CA VAL A 113 8.54 -9.32 -3.67
C VAL A 113 7.48 -9.00 -2.61
N GLY A 114 7.82 -9.10 -1.32
CA GLY A 114 6.91 -8.80 -0.21
C GLY A 114 6.38 -7.37 -0.29
N ARG A 115 7.30 -6.40 -0.43
CA ARG A 115 7.00 -4.97 -0.56
C ARG A 115 6.18 -4.67 -1.81
N ALA A 116 6.57 -5.21 -2.96
CA ALA A 116 5.85 -4.97 -4.21
C ALA A 116 4.41 -5.54 -4.15
N LEU A 117 4.20 -6.68 -3.49
CA LEU A 117 2.86 -7.23 -3.26
C LEU A 117 2.03 -6.39 -2.28
N ALA A 118 2.65 -5.85 -1.23
CA ALA A 118 2.00 -4.96 -0.28
C ALA A 118 1.54 -3.66 -0.96
N ASP A 119 2.41 -3.05 -1.77
CA ASP A 119 2.13 -1.89 -2.62
C ASP A 119 1.00 -2.19 -3.63
N ALA A 120 0.87 -3.45 -4.08
CA ALA A 120 -0.23 -3.93 -4.92
C ALA A 120 -1.52 -4.25 -4.13
N GLY A 121 -1.54 -4.01 -2.82
CA GLY A 121 -2.70 -4.22 -1.94
C GLY A 121 -2.83 -5.62 -1.34
N PHE A 122 -1.80 -6.46 -1.41
CA PHE A 122 -1.82 -7.81 -0.82
C PHE A 122 -1.11 -7.82 0.53
N GLY A 123 -1.90 -7.71 1.60
CA GLY A 123 -1.42 -7.76 2.98
C GLY A 123 -1.36 -6.40 3.67
N ILE A 124 -1.60 -5.30 2.95
CA ILE A 124 -1.57 -3.93 3.49
C ILE A 124 -2.63 -3.68 4.58
N GLN A 125 -3.76 -4.40 4.57
CA GLN A 125 -4.75 -4.35 5.66
C GLN A 125 -4.23 -4.89 6.99
N PHE A 126 -3.08 -5.55 6.97
CA PHE A 126 -2.34 -6.02 8.13
C PHE A 126 -1.04 -5.22 8.30
N ALA A 127 -1.01 -3.96 7.86
CA ALA A 127 0.07 -3.02 8.15
C ALA A 127 -0.39 -2.00 9.19
N GLU A 128 0.46 -1.68 10.17
CA GLU A 128 0.15 -0.69 11.21
C GLU A 128 -0.03 0.73 10.65
N PRO A 129 -1.03 1.49 11.15
CA PRO A 129 -1.06 2.93 10.99
C PRO A 129 -0.18 3.59 12.05
N GLY A 130 1.15 3.63 11.85
CA GLY A 130 2.04 4.37 12.73
C GLY A 130 3.49 3.90 12.73
N GLU A 131 4.37 4.79 12.29
CA GLU A 131 5.84 4.88 12.48
C GLU A 131 6.76 3.70 12.15
N GLU A 132 7.81 4.03 11.39
CA GLU A 132 8.96 3.17 11.12
C GLU A 132 9.60 2.64 12.41
N HIS A 133 9.67 1.32 12.56
CA HIS A 133 10.94 0.72 12.97
C HIS A 133 11.13 -0.72 12.48
N ASP A 134 12.18 -0.93 11.68
CA ASP A 134 12.56 -2.19 11.02
C ASP A 134 13.86 -2.77 11.65
N PRO A 135 13.84 -3.99 12.23
CA PRO A 135 15.03 -4.84 12.32
C PRO A 135 14.86 -6.20 11.60
N ASN A 136 14.06 -6.20 10.53
CA ASN A 136 13.91 -7.08 9.36
C ASN A 136 12.57 -7.80 9.03
N PRO A 137 11.38 -7.29 9.38
CA PRO A 137 10.14 -7.62 8.64
C PRO A 137 10.07 -6.91 7.27
N VAL A 138 9.38 -7.50 6.29
CA VAL A 138 9.30 -6.94 4.92
C VAL A 138 8.05 -6.10 4.64
N ASP A 139 7.11 -6.06 5.60
CA ASP A 139 6.06 -5.02 5.75
C ASP A 139 5.99 -4.61 7.23
N ALA A 140 5.33 -3.47 7.49
CA ALA A 140 5.01 -3.00 8.82
C ALA A 140 4.18 -4.07 9.57
N PRO A 141 4.67 -4.60 10.68
CA PRO A 141 3.92 -5.51 11.54
C PRO A 141 2.66 -4.84 12.16
N VAL A 142 1.71 -5.60 12.73
CA VAL A 142 0.56 -5.04 13.49
C VAL A 142 0.56 -5.36 14.98
N THR A 143 0.59 -4.32 15.79
CA THR A 143 0.58 -4.34 17.23
C THR A 143 -0.85 -4.40 17.71
N VAL A 144 -1.21 -5.51 18.36
CA VAL A 144 -2.48 -5.62 19.06
C VAL A 144 -2.39 -4.86 20.37
N SER A 145 -2.95 -3.64 20.41
CA SER A 145 -3.19 -2.95 21.68
C SER A 145 -4.08 -3.85 22.54
N LYS A 146 -3.60 -4.27 23.70
CA LYS A 146 -4.44 -4.91 24.71
C LYS A 146 -5.40 -3.85 25.26
N THR A 147 -6.56 -3.70 24.64
CA THR A 147 -7.68 -3.02 25.28
C THR A 147 -8.12 -3.92 26.43
N ASN A 148 -7.67 -3.63 27.64
CA ASN A 148 -8.26 -4.23 28.83
C ASN A 148 -9.72 -3.79 28.86
N GLU A 149 -10.65 -4.74 28.82
CA GLU A 149 -12.11 -4.52 28.90
C GLU A 149 -12.58 -3.92 30.25
N ASN A 150 -11.67 -3.36 31.05
CA ASN A 150 -11.95 -2.85 32.40
C ASN A 150 -11.67 -1.36 32.59
N ASP A 151 -11.37 -0.59 31.54
CA ASP A 151 -11.12 0.86 31.66
C ASP A 151 -12.22 1.72 31.00
N LEU A 152 -13.45 1.21 30.94
CA LEU A 152 -14.62 2.06 30.78
C LEU A 152 -14.88 2.78 32.11
N SER A 153 -14.22 3.92 32.30
CA SER A 153 -14.69 4.91 33.27
C SER A 153 -16.07 5.41 32.82
N PRO A 154 -17.08 5.50 33.72
CA PRO A 154 -18.40 5.97 33.36
C PRO A 154 -18.32 7.40 32.82
N GLU A 155 -18.97 7.62 31.67
CA GLU A 155 -19.07 8.93 31.02
C GLU A 155 -19.79 9.91 31.96
N ASP A 156 -19.11 10.99 32.34
CA ASP A 156 -19.78 12.18 32.88
C ASP A 156 -20.40 12.94 31.71
N ASP A 157 -21.73 13.01 31.70
CA ASP A 157 -22.54 13.84 30.79
C ASP A 157 -22.15 15.34 30.95
N GLU A 158 -21.25 15.84 30.11
CA GLU A 158 -21.15 17.29 29.86
C GLU A 158 -21.95 17.66 28.59
N PRO A 159 -22.96 18.54 28.69
CA PRO A 159 -23.73 18.96 27.53
C PRO A 159 -22.89 19.88 26.63
N LEU A 160 -22.84 19.54 25.34
CA LEU A 160 -22.20 20.34 24.30
C LEU A 160 -22.85 21.74 24.18
N PRO A 161 -22.07 22.81 23.95
CA PRO A 161 -22.61 24.13 23.65
C PRO A 161 -23.27 24.16 22.27
N GLU A 162 -24.47 24.75 22.17
CA GLU A 162 -25.18 24.96 20.90
C GLU A 162 -24.45 26.01 20.05
N GLU A 163 -23.99 25.63 18.84
CA GLU A 163 -23.60 26.59 17.80
C GLU A 163 -24.83 27.05 16.98
N PRO A 164 -24.88 28.33 16.56
CA PRO A 164 -26.07 28.92 15.97
C PRO A 164 -26.27 28.49 14.50
N VAL A 165 -27.52 28.14 14.19
CA VAL A 165 -28.00 27.79 12.84
C VAL A 165 -27.89 28.98 11.87
N PRO A 166 -27.35 28.82 10.65
CA PRO A 166 -27.45 29.86 9.62
C PRO A 166 -28.86 29.92 9.05
N GLN A 167 -29.55 31.04 9.26
CA GLN A 167 -30.84 31.33 8.61
C GLN A 167 -30.64 31.74 7.14
N GLN A 168 -31.18 30.97 6.20
CA GLN A 168 -31.45 31.45 4.85
C GLN A 168 -32.72 32.31 4.83
N LYS A 169 -32.64 33.52 4.25
CA LYS A 169 -33.83 34.17 3.66
C LYS A 169 -33.49 35.14 2.52
N LYS A 170 -34.00 34.74 1.33
CA LYS A 170 -34.68 35.48 0.25
C LYS A 170 -34.07 36.76 -0.36
N VAL A 171 -33.68 36.59 -1.63
CA VAL A 171 -34.04 37.34 -2.86
C VAL A 171 -34.72 38.71 -2.70
N SER A 172 -34.15 39.72 -3.36
CA SER A 172 -34.87 40.82 -4.03
C SER A 172 -34.04 41.31 -5.22
N ASP A 173 -34.70 41.47 -6.35
CA ASP A 173 -34.20 41.89 -7.65
C ASP A 173 -33.63 43.32 -7.67
N GLU A 174 -32.62 43.58 -8.50
CA GLU A 174 -32.62 44.80 -9.33
C GLU A 174 -31.75 44.65 -10.60
N VAL A 175 -32.26 45.30 -11.64
CA VAL A 175 -32.00 45.19 -13.08
C VAL A 175 -30.84 46.11 -13.52
N GLY A 176 -30.07 45.72 -14.55
CA GLY A 176 -29.26 46.71 -15.29
C GLY A 176 -28.22 46.21 -16.30
N SER A 177 -28.66 46.07 -17.57
CA SER A 177 -27.95 46.32 -18.86
C SER A 177 -26.55 45.74 -19.15
N GLU A 178 -26.45 44.86 -20.17
CA GLU A 178 -25.75 45.07 -21.48
C GLU A 178 -24.21 44.97 -21.43
N LYS A 179 -23.44 44.42 -22.37
CA LYS A 179 -23.61 43.80 -23.71
C LYS A 179 -22.27 43.12 -24.08
N SER A 180 -22.31 42.32 -25.14
CA SER A 180 -21.22 41.98 -26.10
C SER A 180 -20.19 40.87 -25.79
N SER A 181 -20.39 39.71 -26.44
CA SER A 181 -19.33 38.90 -27.09
C SER A 181 -19.01 39.55 -28.49
N PRO A 182 -18.04 39.10 -29.35
CA PRO A 182 -17.51 37.72 -29.50
C PRO A 182 -16.07 37.48 -30.09
N LYS A 183 -15.65 36.20 -30.00
CA LYS A 183 -14.91 35.34 -30.99
C LYS A 183 -13.46 35.61 -31.45
N GLY A 184 -12.73 34.49 -31.59
CA GLY A 184 -11.60 34.25 -32.54
C GLY A 184 -10.48 33.39 -31.92
N ASN A 185 -10.42 32.06 -32.01
CA ASN A 185 -10.19 31.13 -33.14
C ASN A 185 -8.73 31.12 -33.69
N LYS A 186 -7.95 30.04 -33.46
CA LYS A 186 -7.23 29.28 -34.52
C LYS A 186 -6.41 28.07 -34.00
N LYS A 187 -6.41 27.05 -34.86
CA LYS A 187 -5.64 25.79 -34.90
C LYS A 187 -4.26 25.98 -35.58
N GLU A 188 -3.54 24.85 -35.69
CA GLU A 188 -2.39 24.47 -36.55
C GLU A 188 -1.05 24.53 -35.83
N GLU A 189 -0.24 23.47 -35.66
CA GLU A 189 0.23 22.30 -36.44
C GLU A 189 1.76 22.43 -36.63
N LEU A 190 2.46 21.35 -36.28
CA LEU A 190 3.69 20.78 -36.89
C LEU A 190 4.90 21.70 -37.20
N SER A 191 6.08 21.34 -36.67
CA SER A 191 7.13 20.71 -37.49
C SER A 191 8.37 20.34 -36.68
N GLU A 192 8.89 19.14 -36.99
CA GLU A 192 10.22 18.63 -36.69
C GLU A 192 11.35 19.61 -37.06
N HIS A 193 12.48 19.52 -36.37
CA HIS A 193 13.77 19.44 -37.07
C HIS A 193 14.84 18.77 -36.18
N MET A 194 15.19 17.56 -36.59
CA MET A 194 16.43 16.87 -36.27
C MET A 194 17.38 17.05 -37.46
N SER A 195 18.68 17.00 -37.19
CA SER A 195 19.78 16.58 -38.09
C SER A 195 20.91 17.60 -38.31
N VAL A 196 22.07 17.12 -37.85
CA VAL A 196 23.43 17.14 -38.44
C VAL A 196 24.22 18.45 -38.38
#